data_AF-A0A524QY99-F1
#
_entry.id   AF-A0A524QY99-F1
#
_cell.length_a   1.000
_cell.length_b   1.000
_cell.length_c   1.000
_cell.angle_alpha   90.00
_cell.angle_beta   90.00
_cell.angle_gamma   90.00
#
_symmetry.space_group_name_H-M   'P 1'
#
loop_
_entity.id
_entity.type
_entity.pdbx_description
1 polymer ?
#
loop_
_entity_poly.entity_id
_entity_poly.type
_entity_poly.pdbx_seq_one_letter_code
_entity_poly.pdbx_strand_id
1 'polypeptide(L)' 'MSANIIHPTAIVAAGASLGDGIEIGAHAIIDDNVNIDDGCRI' A
#
# COMPACT_ATOMS: atom_id res chain seq x y z
N MET A 1 -15.86 -3.55 -1.09
CA MET A 1 -14.88 -2.80 -1.90
C MET A 1 -14.61 -1.50 -1.18
N SER A 2 -13.61 -1.52 -0.33
CA SER A 2 -13.09 -0.33 0.35
C SER A 2 -12.03 0.28 -0.58
N ALA A 3 -12.02 1.60 -0.76
CA ALA A 3 -11.04 2.23 -1.63
C ALA A 3 -9.67 2.31 -0.92
N ASN A 4 -8.60 1.97 -1.64
CA ASN A 4 -7.23 2.10 -1.16
C ASN A 4 -6.76 3.55 -1.34
N ILE A 5 -6.11 4.10 -0.32
CA ILE A 5 -5.56 5.45 -0.33
C ILE A 5 -4.05 5.32 -0.44
N ILE A 6 -3.49 5.65 -1.60
CA ILE A 6 -2.04 5.63 -1.83
C ILE A 6 -1.61 7.05 -2.15
N HIS A 7 -0.75 7.61 -1.29
CA HIS A 7 -0.21 8.94 -1.53
C HIS A 7 0.57 8.97 -2.85
N PRO A 8 0.44 10.02 -3.68
CA PRO A 8 1.09 10.07 -5.00
C PRO A 8 2.63 10.03 -4.95
N THR A 9 3.23 10.31 -3.79
CA THR A 9 4.69 10.20 -3.58
C THR A 9 5.13 8.85 -3.01
N ALA A 10 4.18 7.96 -2.70
CA ALA A 10 4.50 6.60 -2.30
C ALA A 10 4.98 5.80 -3.50
N ILE A 11 5.94 4.91 -3.28
CA ILE A 11 6.48 4.01 -4.30
C ILE A 11 6.02 2.61 -3.91
N VAL A 12 5.28 1.96 -4.79
CA VAL A 12 4.81 0.59 -4.59
C VAL A 12 5.34 -0.28 -5.72
N ALA A 13 6.12 -1.30 -5.38
CA ALA A 13 6.62 -2.27 -6.33
C ALA A 13 5.46 -3.11 -6.89
N ALA A 14 5.56 -3.50 -8.16
CA ALA A 14 4.51 -4.29 -8.82
C ALA A 14 4.34 -5.69 -8.21
N GLY A 15 5.38 -6.22 -7.53
CA GLY A 15 5.32 -7.48 -6.80
C GLY A 15 4.71 -7.38 -5.40
N ALA A 16 4.28 -6.19 -4.96
CA ALA A 16 3.63 -6.03 -3.66
C ALA A 16 2.17 -6.51 -3.70
N SER A 17 1.75 -7.18 -2.64
CA SER A 17 0.37 -7.63 -2.45
C SER A 17 -0.36 -6.68 -1.51
N LEU A 18 -1.41 -6.04 -2.01
CA LEU A 18 -2.18 -5.02 -1.31
C LEU A 18 -3.60 -5.52 -1.04
N GLY A 19 -3.98 -5.59 0.24
CA GLY A 19 -5.34 -5.84 0.69
C GLY A 19 -6.29 -4.67 0.43
N ASP A 20 -7.52 -4.81 0.91
CA ASP A 20 -8.59 -3.81 0.78
C ASP A 20 -8.56 -2.80 1.94
N GLY A 21 -8.90 -1.55 1.62
CA GLY A 21 -9.05 -0.47 2.61
C GLY A 21 -7.73 -0.05 3.27
N ILE A 22 -6.62 -0.21 2.55
CA ILE A 22 -5.29 0.20 3.03
C ILE A 22 -5.04 1.70 2.85
N GLU A 23 -4.15 2.24 3.66
CA GLU A 23 -3.70 3.63 3.59
C GLU A 23 -2.16 3.67 3.57
N ILE A 24 -1.58 4.23 2.50
CA ILE A 24 -0.14 4.40 2.30
C ILE A 24 0.18 5.89 2.25
N GLY A 25 0.95 6.35 3.23
CA GLY A 25 1.36 7.73 3.42
C GLY A 25 2.47 8.19 2.47
N ALA A 26 2.77 9.48 2.54
CA ALA A 26 3.81 10.11 1.73
C ALA A 26 5.19 9.52 2.02
N HIS A 27 6.00 9.33 0.97
CA HIS A 27 7.37 8.80 1.06
C HIS A 27 7.48 7.35 1.58
N ALA A 28 6.37 6.62 1.66
CA ALA A 28 6.41 5.18 1.89
C ALA A 28 6.98 4.46 0.66
N ILE A 29 7.80 3.44 0.90
CA ILE A 29 8.37 2.57 -0.13
C ILE A 29 7.99 1.13 0.21
N ILE A 30 7.17 0.53 -0.65
CA ILE A 30 6.74 -0.86 -0.55
C ILE A 30 7.52 -1.66 -1.59
N ASP A 31 8.41 -2.52 -1.13
CA ASP A 31 9.30 -3.33 -1.97
C ASP A 31 8.59 -4.59 -2.50
N ASP A 32 9.25 -5.30 -3.42
CA ASP A 32 8.81 -6.60 -3.90
C ASP A 32 8.76 -7.62 -2.73
N ASN A 33 7.79 -8.53 -2.75
CA ASN A 33 7.49 -9.50 -1.67
C ASN A 33 6.96 -8.91 -0.35
N VAL A 34 6.44 -7.69 -0.36
CA VAL A 34 5.67 -7.16 0.78
C VAL A 34 4.19 -7.54 0.65
N ASN A 35 3.61 -7.99 1.76
CA ASN A 35 2.18 -8.28 1.87
C ASN A 35 1.55 -7.34 2.89
N ILE A 36 0.57 -6.53 2.45
CA ILE A 36 -0.18 -5.61 3.30
C ILE A 36 -1.60 -6.15 3.39
N ASP A 37 -2.00 -6.58 4.59
CA ASP A 37 -3.35 -7.09 4.84
C ASP A 37 -4.38 -5.96 4.97
N ASP A 38 -5.66 -6.33 4.95
CA ASP A 38 -6.79 -5.40 4.95
C ASP A 38 -6.75 -4.40 6.13
N GLY A 39 -7.06 -3.14 5.83
CA GLY A 39 -7.17 -2.07 6.84
C GLY A 39 -5.85 -1.59 7.43
N CYS A 40 -4.70 -2.01 6.88
CA CYS A 40 -3.38 -1.57 7.33
C CYS A 40 -3.11 -0.09 6.95
N ARG A 41 -2.34 0.61 7.79
CA ARG A 41 -1.98 2.03 7.60
C ARG A 41 -0.49 2.23 7.81
N ILE A 42 0.19 2.81 6.82
CA ILE A 42 1.65 2.99 6.76
C ILE A 42 1.96 4.45 6.45
#